data_AF-A0AAW1NMT3-F1
#
_entry.id   AF-A0AAW1NMT3-F1
#
_cell.length_a   1.000
_cell.length_b   1.000
_cell.length_c   1.000
_cell.angle_alpha   90.00
_cell.angle_beta   90.00
_cell.angle_gamma   90.00
#
_symmetry.space_group_name_H-M   'P 1'
#
loop_
_entity.id
_entity.type
_entity.pdbx_description
1 polymer ?
#
loop_
_entity_poly.entity_id
_entity_poly.type
_entity_poly.pdbx_seq_one_letter_code
_entity_poly.pdbx_strand_id
1 'polypeptide(L)'
;MSVLIATRSLQVPLRVHDACFTSEVLGSLKCDCSGQLQLAMEYIQQHKPGIVIYLQQEGRGIGLANKIAAYALQEKGLDTVDANRALGLPDDCREYSSVSNILRDLGVKSVKLMTNNPRKIRVLERLGVKVLERLPCIVAPGALNVHYLATKRLRMSHLLEGEGSTVDDDQDKEELEGQFCHWNHDGESALSSFVEPDR
;
A
#
# COMPACT_ATOMS: atom_id res chain seq x y z
N MET A 1 -14.08 -6.27 15.37
CA MET A 1 -12.74 -6.89 15.48
C MET A 1 -11.88 -5.96 16.30
N SER A 2 -11.53 -6.35 17.53
CA SER A 2 -11.10 -5.42 18.58
C SER A 2 -9.63 -5.02 18.44
N VAL A 3 -9.40 -3.71 18.37
CA VAL A 3 -8.09 -3.02 18.45
C VAL A 3 -7.62 -3.04 19.90
N LEU A 4 -6.37 -3.48 20.15
CA LEU A 4 -5.78 -3.52 21.49
C LEU A 4 -5.15 -2.15 21.79
N ILE A 5 -5.75 -1.40 22.72
CA ILE A 5 -5.34 -0.04 23.11
C ILE A 5 -4.21 -0.13 24.13
N ALA A 6 -3.04 0.40 23.79
CA ALA A 6 -2.02 0.75 24.77
C ALA A 6 -1.84 2.26 24.80
N THR A 7 -2.51 2.91 25.75
CA THR A 7 -2.32 4.33 26.00
C THR A 7 -0.96 4.56 26.66
N ARG A 8 -0.07 5.31 25.99
CA ARG A 8 1.27 5.77 26.44
C ARG A 8 2.47 4.83 26.26
N SER A 9 2.37 3.81 25.41
CA SER A 9 3.53 2.95 25.12
C SER A 9 4.49 3.57 24.11
N LEU A 10 5.80 3.35 24.34
CA LEU A 10 6.88 3.63 23.38
C LEU A 10 7.21 2.35 22.63
N GLN A 11 7.68 2.47 21.39
CA GLN A 11 8.16 1.36 20.57
C GLN A 11 7.09 0.28 20.30
N VAL A 12 5.84 0.69 20.06
CA VAL A 12 4.73 -0.23 19.83
C VAL A 12 4.87 -0.89 18.45
N PRO A 13 4.86 -2.24 18.33
CA PRO A 13 4.74 -2.90 17.04
C PRO A 13 3.50 -2.39 16.28
N LEU A 14 3.70 -1.88 15.08
CA LEU A 14 2.65 -1.33 14.24
C LEU A 14 2.68 -2.00 12.86
N ARG A 15 1.52 -2.49 12.43
CA ARG A 15 1.25 -2.84 11.02
C ARG A 15 0.22 -1.88 10.44
N VAL A 16 0.59 -1.16 9.38
CA VAL A 16 -0.36 -0.41 8.54
C VAL A 16 -0.65 -1.24 7.30
N HIS A 17 -1.81 -1.89 7.29
CA HIS A 17 -2.22 -2.84 6.27
C HIS A 17 -3.20 -2.19 5.30
N ASP A 18 -2.89 -2.24 4.00
CA ASP A 18 -3.80 -1.79 2.94
C ASP A 18 -4.63 -3.01 2.52
N ALA A 19 -5.96 -2.87 2.57
CA ALA A 19 -6.89 -3.96 2.29
C ALA A 19 -6.64 -4.64 0.94
N CYS A 20 -6.74 -5.96 0.91
CA CYS A 20 -6.66 -6.76 -0.30
C CYS A 20 -7.71 -7.90 -0.27
N PHE A 21 -8.93 -7.57 -0.66
CA PHE A 21 -10.09 -8.43 -0.72
C PHE A 21 -9.79 -9.76 -1.44
N THR A 22 -9.11 -9.70 -2.58
CA THR A 22 -8.82 -10.89 -3.39
C THR A 22 -7.98 -11.92 -2.64
N SER A 23 -6.97 -11.50 -1.86
CA SER A 23 -6.14 -12.47 -1.11
C SER A 23 -6.71 -12.80 0.26
N GLU A 24 -7.30 -11.82 0.92
CA GLU A 24 -7.71 -11.95 2.33
C GLU A 24 -9.07 -12.60 2.49
N VAL A 25 -9.99 -12.34 1.55
CA VAL A 25 -11.35 -12.89 1.58
C VAL A 25 -11.48 -14.05 0.61
N LEU A 26 -10.97 -13.91 -0.62
CA LEU A 26 -11.12 -14.93 -1.66
C LEU A 26 -9.95 -15.93 -1.73
N GLY A 27 -8.91 -15.78 -0.90
CA GLY A 27 -7.78 -16.72 -0.85
C GLY A 27 -6.88 -16.70 -2.09
N SER A 28 -6.88 -15.61 -2.86
CA SER A 28 -6.01 -15.48 -4.04
C SER A 28 -4.53 -15.61 -3.68
N LEU A 29 -3.84 -16.48 -4.41
CA LEU A 29 -2.40 -16.71 -4.31
C LEU A 29 -1.57 -15.77 -5.21
N LYS A 30 -2.21 -14.83 -5.92
CA LYS A 30 -1.53 -13.89 -6.85
C LYS A 30 -0.70 -12.83 -6.12
N CYS A 31 -0.97 -12.58 -4.83
CA CYS A 31 -0.20 -11.65 -4.00
C CYS A 31 0.03 -12.20 -2.60
N ASP A 32 0.84 -11.51 -1.81
CA ASP A 32 1.28 -11.89 -0.48
C ASP A 32 0.52 -11.18 0.67
N CYS A 33 -0.50 -10.38 0.36
CA CYS A 33 -1.15 -9.50 1.34
C CYS A 33 -1.80 -10.26 2.51
N SER A 34 -2.48 -11.39 2.27
CA SER A 34 -3.09 -12.19 3.34
C SER A 34 -2.04 -12.78 4.29
N GLY A 35 -0.96 -13.35 3.74
CA GLY A 35 0.17 -13.85 4.53
C GLY A 35 0.84 -12.74 5.35
N GLN A 36 1.00 -11.53 4.78
CA GLN A 36 1.58 -10.40 5.51
C GLN A 36 0.68 -9.95 6.66
N LEU A 37 -0.65 -9.93 6.45
CA LEU A 37 -1.61 -9.61 7.51
C LEU A 37 -1.55 -10.64 8.63
N GLN A 38 -1.54 -11.93 8.28
CA GLN A 38 -1.46 -13.03 9.24
C GLN A 38 -0.17 -12.96 10.06
N LEU A 39 0.98 -12.83 9.39
CA LEU A 39 2.29 -12.68 10.04
C LEU A 39 2.30 -11.51 11.02
N ALA A 40 1.73 -10.36 10.63
CA ALA A 40 1.67 -9.19 11.50
C ALA A 40 0.78 -9.41 12.72
N MET A 41 -0.39 -10.06 12.55
CA MET A 41 -1.28 -10.39 13.66
C MET A 41 -0.63 -11.36 14.64
N GLU A 42 0.05 -12.41 14.14
CA GLU A 42 0.78 -13.38 14.96
C GLU A 42 1.92 -12.71 15.74
N TYR A 43 2.73 -11.87 15.08
CA TYR A 43 3.80 -11.12 15.73
C TYR A 43 3.27 -10.23 16.84
N ILE A 44 2.22 -9.45 16.57
CA ILE A 44 1.59 -8.55 17.56
C ILE A 44 0.97 -9.33 18.72
N GLN A 45 0.39 -10.50 18.46
CA GLN A 45 -0.17 -11.36 19.51
C GLN A 45 0.91 -11.83 20.49
N GLN A 46 2.12 -12.09 20.00
CA GLN A 46 3.28 -12.51 20.81
C GLN A 46 3.96 -11.33 21.51
N HIS A 47 3.93 -10.12 20.92
CA HIS A 47 4.64 -8.93 21.39
C HIS A 47 3.69 -7.82 21.85
N LYS A 48 2.72 -8.16 22.71
CA LYS A 48 1.74 -7.19 23.19
C LYS A 48 2.38 -6.14 24.11
N PRO A 49 1.93 -4.87 24.07
CA PRO A 49 0.87 -4.37 23.19
C PRO A 49 1.36 -4.08 21.77
N GLY A 50 0.49 -4.25 20.77
CA GLY A 50 0.76 -3.92 19.36
C GLY A 50 -0.51 -3.56 18.60
N ILE A 51 -0.36 -2.93 17.43
CA ILE A 51 -1.45 -2.31 16.68
C ILE A 51 -1.44 -2.77 15.22
N VAL A 52 -2.61 -3.17 14.72
CA VAL A 52 -2.89 -3.29 13.28
C VAL A 52 -3.86 -2.19 12.90
N ILE A 53 -3.46 -1.30 12.00
CA ILE A 53 -4.34 -0.33 11.34
C ILE A 53 -4.67 -0.91 9.97
N TYR A 54 -5.94 -1.22 9.75
CA TYR A 54 -6.45 -1.78 8.50
C TYR A 54 -7.13 -0.67 7.69
N LEU A 55 -6.50 -0.25 6.60
CA LEU A 55 -6.99 0.81 5.72
C LEU A 55 -7.73 0.20 4.54
N GLN A 56 -8.97 0.64 4.30
CA GLN A 56 -9.78 0.20 3.17
C GLN A 56 -9.33 0.86 1.85
N GLN A 57 -8.12 0.53 1.39
CA GLN A 57 -7.50 1.12 0.20
C GLN A 57 -7.12 0.04 -0.82
N GLU A 58 -8.14 -0.67 -1.30
CA GLU A 58 -8.00 -1.75 -2.28
C GLU A 58 -7.31 -1.27 -3.57
N GLY A 59 -6.50 -2.16 -4.17
CA GLY A 59 -5.86 -1.88 -5.46
C GLY A 59 -4.89 -0.70 -5.44
N ARG A 60 -4.33 -0.31 -4.28
CA ARG A 60 -3.57 0.94 -4.08
C ARG A 60 -4.44 2.20 -4.21
N GLY A 61 -5.67 2.13 -3.71
CA GLY A 61 -6.60 3.26 -3.68
C GLY A 61 -7.46 3.40 -4.94
N ILE A 62 -7.20 2.64 -6.02
CA ILE A 62 -8.05 2.66 -7.22
C ILE A 62 -9.36 1.86 -7.04
N GLY A 63 -9.46 1.03 -6.00
CA GLY A 63 -10.64 0.22 -5.70
C GLY A 63 -10.66 -1.16 -6.37
N LEU A 64 -11.57 -2.03 -5.91
CA LEU A 64 -11.64 -3.43 -6.34
C LEU A 64 -12.03 -3.59 -7.81
N ALA A 65 -13.01 -2.82 -8.29
CA ALA A 65 -13.49 -2.92 -9.67
C ALA A 65 -12.36 -2.60 -10.67
N ASN A 66 -11.64 -1.51 -10.43
CA ASN A 66 -10.50 -1.09 -11.25
C ASN A 66 -9.34 -2.10 -11.18
N LYS A 67 -9.10 -2.71 -10.01
CA LYS A 67 -8.12 -3.81 -9.88
C LYS A 67 -8.50 -5.01 -10.74
N ILE A 68 -9.78 -5.38 -10.77
CA ILE A 68 -10.28 -6.48 -11.61
C ILE A 68 -10.15 -6.13 -13.10
N ALA A 69 -10.49 -4.89 -13.49
CA ALA A 69 -10.32 -4.42 -14.86
C ALA A 69 -8.84 -4.46 -15.30
N ALA A 70 -7.92 -4.01 -14.44
CA ALA A 70 -6.48 -4.10 -14.71
C ALA A 70 -6.00 -5.55 -14.85
N TYR A 71 -6.54 -6.49 -14.07
CA TYR A 71 -6.23 -7.91 -14.24
C TYR A 71 -6.72 -8.48 -15.57
N ALA A 72 -7.92 -8.09 -16.02
CA ALA A 72 -8.44 -8.50 -17.32
C ALA A 72 -7.57 -7.99 -18.48
N LEU A 73 -6.95 -6.81 -18.35
CA LEU A 73 -5.98 -6.30 -19.32
C LEU A 73 -4.64 -7.03 -19.24
N GLN A 74 -4.18 -7.38 -18.04
CA GLN A 74 -2.96 -8.15 -17.86
C GLN A 74 -3.06 -9.56 -18.46
N GLU A 75 -4.22 -10.21 -18.35
CA GLU A 75 -4.47 -11.51 -19.00
C GLU A 75 -4.44 -11.43 -20.53
N LYS A 76 -4.63 -10.23 -21.10
CA LYS A 76 -4.45 -9.95 -22.53
C LYS A 76 -3.01 -9.57 -22.91
N GLY A 77 -2.08 -9.61 -21.95
CA GLY A 77 -0.65 -9.43 -22.18
C GLY A 77 -0.07 -8.07 -21.79
N LEU A 78 -0.87 -7.15 -21.23
CA LEU A 78 -0.35 -5.88 -20.72
C LEU A 78 0.38 -6.08 -19.39
N ASP A 79 1.42 -5.28 -19.14
CA ASP A 79 2.02 -5.24 -17.81
C ASP A 79 1.13 -4.44 -16.83
N THR A 80 1.45 -4.45 -15.53
CA THR A 80 0.64 -3.77 -14.51
C THR A 80 0.55 -2.25 -14.70
N VAL A 81 1.62 -1.62 -15.19
CA VAL A 81 1.67 -0.16 -15.39
C VAL A 81 0.89 0.21 -16.65
N ASP A 82 1.09 -0.54 -17.73
CA ASP A 82 0.38 -0.32 -18.99
C ASP A 82 -1.11 -0.57 -18.85
N ALA A 83 -1.52 -1.58 -18.06
CA ALA A 83 -2.92 -1.82 -17.75
C ALA A 83 -3.56 -0.67 -16.96
N ASN A 84 -2.86 -0.07 -15.99
CA ASN A 84 -3.35 1.09 -15.25
C ASN A 84 -3.47 2.33 -16.15
N ARG A 85 -2.43 2.59 -16.97
CA ARG A 85 -2.44 3.70 -17.94
C ARG A 85 -3.55 3.57 -18.97
N ALA A 86 -3.80 2.36 -19.48
CA ALA A 86 -4.90 2.08 -20.38
C ALA A 86 -6.28 2.36 -19.76
N LEU A 87 -6.38 2.31 -18.43
CA LEU A 87 -7.59 2.66 -17.68
C LEU A 87 -7.62 4.12 -17.21
N GLY A 88 -6.60 4.93 -17.52
CA GLY A 88 -6.47 6.31 -17.05
C GLY A 88 -6.25 6.42 -15.53
N LEU A 89 -5.70 5.37 -14.90
CA LEU A 89 -5.55 5.29 -13.45
C LEU A 89 -4.13 5.65 -13.01
N PRO A 90 -3.96 6.36 -11.89
CA PRO A 90 -2.66 6.59 -11.28
C PRO A 90 -2.08 5.30 -10.67
N ASP A 91 -0.75 5.26 -10.55
CA ASP A 91 -0.04 4.05 -10.09
C ASP A 91 -0.21 3.76 -8.59
N ASP A 92 -0.54 4.78 -7.79
CA ASP A 92 -0.75 4.68 -6.34
C ASP A 92 -1.50 5.89 -5.76
N CYS A 93 -2.77 5.70 -5.36
CA CYS A 93 -3.64 6.69 -4.72
C CYS A 93 -3.67 6.60 -3.19
N ARG A 94 -2.79 5.83 -2.55
CA ARG A 94 -2.89 5.59 -1.12
C ARG A 94 -2.57 6.82 -0.28
N GLU A 95 -3.34 6.98 0.78
CA GLU A 95 -3.30 8.13 1.69
C GLU A 95 -3.13 7.60 3.12
N TYR A 96 -2.24 8.20 3.92
CA TYR A 96 -1.85 7.66 5.22
C TYR A 96 -2.07 8.64 6.39
N SER A 97 -2.65 9.82 6.17
CA SER A 97 -2.89 10.84 7.19
C SER A 97 -3.70 10.31 8.37
N SER A 98 -4.68 9.46 8.10
CA SER A 98 -5.50 8.77 9.10
C SER A 98 -4.66 7.98 10.10
N VAL A 99 -3.52 7.41 9.69
CA VAL A 99 -2.60 6.67 10.58
C VAL A 99 -2.06 7.57 11.68
N SER A 100 -1.60 8.78 11.33
CA SER A 100 -1.05 9.73 12.31
C SER A 100 -2.10 10.15 13.33
N ASN A 101 -3.34 10.41 12.86
CA ASN A 101 -4.46 10.77 13.73
C ASN A 101 -4.82 9.63 14.69
N ILE A 102 -4.94 8.40 14.18
CA ILE A 102 -5.22 7.22 15.02
C ILE A 102 -4.14 7.03 16.09
N LEU A 103 -2.85 7.12 15.73
CA LEU A 103 -1.76 6.94 16.69
C LEU A 103 -1.74 8.05 17.75
N ARG A 104 -2.07 9.28 17.37
CA ARG A 104 -2.20 10.42 18.29
C ARG A 104 -3.32 10.22 19.29
N ASP A 105 -4.50 9.82 18.81
CA ASP A 105 -5.68 9.56 19.65
C ASP A 105 -5.44 8.39 20.62
N LEU A 106 -4.69 7.37 20.18
CA LEU A 106 -4.25 6.25 21.03
C LEU A 106 -3.11 6.63 22.00
N GLY A 107 -2.53 7.82 21.89
CA GLY A 107 -1.42 8.27 22.72
C GLY A 107 -0.12 7.51 22.49
N VAL A 108 0.08 6.96 21.28
CA VAL A 108 1.29 6.23 20.89
C VAL A 108 2.37 7.21 20.48
N LYS A 109 3.52 7.16 21.15
CA LYS A 109 4.62 8.12 20.95
C LYS A 109 5.65 7.68 19.92
N SER A 110 5.79 6.38 19.71
CA SER A 110 6.72 5.81 18.73
C SER A 110 6.37 4.35 18.42
N VAL A 111 6.78 3.91 17.24
CA VAL A 111 6.40 2.59 16.71
C VAL A 111 7.61 1.81 16.17
N LYS A 112 7.48 0.48 16.19
CA LYS A 112 8.30 -0.43 15.38
C LYS A 112 7.46 -0.87 14.20
N LEU A 113 7.75 -0.38 13.00
CA LEU A 113 6.87 -0.48 11.84
C LEU A 113 7.13 -1.77 11.05
N MET A 114 6.12 -2.64 10.97
CA MET A 114 6.12 -3.88 10.19
C MET A 114 5.86 -3.61 8.70
N THR A 115 6.91 -3.36 7.92
CA THR A 115 6.81 -3.07 6.48
C THR A 115 8.06 -3.44 5.68
N ASN A 116 7.85 -3.85 4.43
CA ASN A 116 8.91 -4.00 3.42
C ASN A 116 8.95 -2.82 2.44
N ASN A 117 7.99 -1.90 2.53
CA ASN A 117 7.87 -0.76 1.63
C ASN A 117 8.57 0.47 2.24
N PRO A 118 9.74 0.91 1.73
CA PRO A 118 10.44 2.08 2.26
C PRO A 118 9.69 3.39 2.00
N ARG A 119 8.89 3.49 0.93
CA ARG A 119 8.00 4.65 0.71
C ARG A 119 7.00 4.81 1.84
N LYS A 120 6.45 3.70 2.36
CA LYS A 120 5.51 3.73 3.50
C LYS A 120 6.18 4.28 4.77
N ILE A 121 7.45 3.96 5.01
CA ILE A 121 8.22 4.52 6.14
C ILE A 121 8.34 6.04 5.99
N ARG A 122 8.87 6.51 4.85
CA ARG A 122 9.06 7.95 4.58
C ARG A 122 7.76 8.76 4.65
N VAL A 123 6.66 8.22 4.13
CA VAL A 123 5.35 8.89 4.19
C VAL A 123 4.87 9.02 5.63
N LEU A 124 4.94 7.96 6.44
CA LEU A 124 4.52 8.01 7.83
C LEU A 124 5.39 8.94 8.67
N GLU A 125 6.70 8.97 8.45
CA GLU A 125 7.61 9.91 9.12
C GLU A 125 7.27 11.37 8.77
N ARG A 126 7.00 11.68 7.50
CA ARG A 126 6.53 13.01 7.07
C ARG A 126 5.20 13.42 7.71
N LEU A 127 4.33 12.45 8.01
CA LEU A 127 3.06 12.66 8.72
C LEU A 127 3.24 12.77 10.25
N GLY A 128 4.49 12.79 10.75
CA GLY A 128 4.81 12.95 12.17
C GLY A 128 4.83 11.65 12.98
N VAL A 129 4.75 10.48 12.33
CA VAL A 129 4.87 9.19 13.01
C VAL A 129 6.34 8.90 13.31
N LYS A 130 6.69 8.76 14.60
CA LYS A 130 8.05 8.42 15.02
C LYS A 130 8.32 6.92 14.85
N VAL A 131 8.88 6.52 13.70
CA VAL A 131 9.34 5.16 13.42
C VAL A 131 10.73 4.96 14.02
N LEU A 132 10.87 4.07 15.01
CA LEU A 132 12.17 3.81 15.65
C LEU A 132 12.91 2.62 15.05
N GLU A 133 12.15 1.68 14.50
CA GLU A 133 12.68 0.44 13.97
C GLU A 133 11.77 -0.04 12.84
N ARG A 134 12.37 -0.58 11.78
CA ARG A 134 11.65 -1.31 10.74
C ARG A 134 11.69 -2.79 11.08
N LEU A 135 10.52 -3.39 11.25
CA LEU A 135 10.36 -4.83 11.35
C LEU A 135 10.05 -5.40 9.95
N PRO A 136 10.85 -6.33 9.42
CA PRO A 136 10.52 -7.02 8.17
C PRO A 136 9.18 -7.75 8.27
N CYS A 137 8.41 -7.75 7.18
CA CYS A 137 7.13 -8.47 7.09
C CYS A 137 7.17 -9.36 5.84
N ILE A 138 8.03 -10.37 5.86
CA ILE A 138 8.36 -11.20 4.69
C ILE A 138 7.59 -12.52 4.80
N VAL A 139 6.90 -12.86 3.73
CA VAL A 139 6.21 -14.14 3.56
C VAL A 139 6.93 -14.91 2.46
N ALA A 140 7.16 -16.20 2.67
CA ALA A 140 7.83 -17.03 1.67
C ALA A 140 7.05 -17.01 0.34
N PRO A 141 7.73 -16.76 -0.81
CA PRO A 141 7.08 -16.78 -2.10
C PRO A 141 6.59 -18.20 -2.43
N GLY A 142 5.40 -18.28 -3.03
CA GLY A 142 4.87 -19.49 -3.66
C GLY A 142 5.03 -19.43 -5.19
N ALA A 143 4.81 -20.56 -5.86
CA ALA A 143 4.99 -20.67 -7.32
C ALA A 143 4.18 -19.63 -8.14
N LEU A 144 3.02 -19.21 -7.63
CA LEU A 144 2.11 -18.29 -8.32
C LEU A 144 2.37 -16.79 -8.08
N ASN A 145 3.17 -16.42 -7.07
CA ASN A 145 3.43 -15.01 -6.74
C ASN A 145 4.90 -14.61 -6.91
N VAL A 146 5.78 -15.52 -7.33
CA VAL A 146 7.21 -15.24 -7.53
C VAL A 146 7.43 -14.08 -8.51
N HIS A 147 6.74 -14.05 -9.65
CA HIS A 147 6.85 -12.97 -10.64
C HIS A 147 6.28 -11.65 -10.13
N TYR A 148 5.18 -11.70 -9.36
CA TYR A 148 4.60 -10.52 -8.73
C TYR A 148 5.54 -9.90 -7.70
N LEU A 149 6.16 -10.73 -6.86
CA LEU A 149 7.12 -10.30 -5.84
C LEU A 149 8.42 -9.78 -6.48
N ALA A 150 8.90 -10.41 -7.55
CA ALA A 150 10.03 -9.91 -8.34
C ALA A 150 9.74 -8.52 -8.93
N THR A 151 8.53 -8.31 -9.48
CA THR A 151 8.10 -7.00 -10.01
C THR A 151 8.03 -5.95 -8.91
N LYS A 152 7.49 -6.28 -7.72
CA LYS A 152 7.51 -5.40 -6.54
C LYS A 152 8.92 -5.01 -6.13
N ARG A 153 9.88 -5.93 -6.17
CA ARG A 153 11.29 -5.64 -5.85
C ARG A 153 11.87 -4.65 -6.87
N LEU A 154 11.78 -4.98 -8.16
CA LEU A 154 12.45 -4.24 -9.23
C LEU A 154 11.86 -2.85 -9.49
N ARG A 155 10.53 -2.74 -9.53
CA ARG A 155 9.86 -1.50 -9.96
C ARG A 155 9.29 -0.67 -8.81
N MET A 156 9.23 -1.21 -7.60
CA MET A 156 8.63 -0.53 -6.44
C MET A 156 9.55 -0.48 -5.22
N SER A 157 10.84 -0.75 -5.42
CA SER A 157 11.91 -0.64 -4.41
C SER A 157 11.58 -1.31 -3.07
N HIS A 158 10.84 -2.44 -3.08
CA HIS A 158 10.52 -3.16 -1.85
C HIS A 158 11.76 -3.90 -1.32
N LEU A 159 11.99 -3.79 -0.01
CA LEU A 159 13.07 -4.46 0.71
C LEU A 159 12.69 -5.93 0.96
N LEU A 160 13.17 -6.83 0.11
CA LEU A 160 13.11 -8.29 0.29
C LEU A 160 14.53 -8.79 0.60
N GLU A 161 14.70 -9.85 1.39
CA GLU A 161 16.02 -10.29 1.84
C GLU A 161 17.03 -10.52 0.70
N GLY A 162 18.30 -10.19 0.99
CA GLY A 162 19.47 -10.44 0.14
C GLY A 162 19.96 -9.27 -0.71
N GLU A 163 20.25 -8.10 -0.12
CA GLU A 163 21.40 -7.22 -0.48
C GLU A 163 21.41 -5.91 0.31
N GLY A 164 22.63 -5.45 0.62
CA GLY A 164 22.93 -4.24 1.38
C GLY A 164 22.64 -2.95 0.60
N SER A 165 22.51 -1.88 1.37
CA SER A 165 22.26 -0.50 0.98
C SER A 165 23.10 0.01 -0.20
N THR A 166 22.44 0.58 -1.20
CA THR A 166 22.73 1.92 -1.72
C THR A 166 21.40 2.60 -2.02
N VAL A 167 21.16 3.74 -1.38
CA VAL A 167 20.00 4.59 -1.65
C VAL A 167 20.50 5.65 -2.62
N ASP A 168 20.09 5.56 -3.89
CA ASP A 168 20.21 6.70 -4.79
C ASP A 168 19.06 7.66 -4.50
N ASP A 169 19.44 8.85 -4.02
CA ASP A 169 18.65 10.07 -4.07
C ASP A 169 18.51 10.44 -5.54
N ASP A 170 17.31 10.40 -6.10
CA ASP A 170 16.70 11.59 -6.70
C ASP A 170 15.34 11.30 -7.37
N GLN A 171 14.53 12.36 -7.37
CA GLN A 171 13.30 12.58 -8.15
C GLN A 171 12.02 11.88 -7.65
N ASP A 172 11.18 12.68 -7.00
CA ASP A 172 9.83 12.98 -7.51
C ASP A 172 9.27 14.15 -6.68
N LYS A 173 9.47 15.36 -7.21
CA LYS A 173 8.64 16.52 -6.90
C LYS A 173 7.47 16.48 -7.86
N GLU A 174 6.31 16.06 -7.39
CA GLU A 174 5.06 16.36 -8.07
C GLU A 174 4.08 16.96 -7.07
N GLU A 175 3.63 18.16 -7.43
CA GLU A 175 2.77 19.03 -6.66
C GLU A 175 1.41 18.36 -6.44
N LEU A 176 0.96 18.38 -5.18
CA LEU A 176 -0.34 17.89 -4.75
C LEU A 176 -1.42 18.90 -5.18
N GLU A 177 -1.95 18.75 -6.38
CA GLU A 177 -3.31 19.19 -6.69
C GLU A 177 -4.22 17.96 -6.77
N GLY A 178 -5.08 17.82 -5.76
CA GLY A 178 -5.92 16.66 -5.56
C GLY A 178 -7.00 16.53 -6.63
N GLN A 179 -6.84 15.57 -7.53
CA GLN A 179 -7.93 15.09 -8.39
C GLN A 179 -8.49 13.81 -7.77
N PHE A 180 -9.66 13.92 -7.16
CA PHE A 180 -10.40 12.78 -6.64
C PHE A 180 -10.71 11.82 -7.79
N CYS A 181 -10.34 10.55 -7.64
CA CYS A 181 -10.74 9.49 -8.57
C CYS A 181 -12.24 9.23 -8.40
N HIS A 182 -13.07 9.91 -9.19
CA HIS A 182 -14.49 9.66 -9.26
C HIS A 182 -14.74 8.43 -10.14
N TRP A 183 -15.62 7.54 -9.68
CA TRP A 183 -16.08 6.39 -10.46
C TRP A 183 -17.20 6.90 -11.37
N ASN A 184 -16.93 7.01 -12.68
CA ASN A 184 -18.01 7.20 -13.64
C ASN A 184 -18.67 5.83 -13.84
N HIS A 185 -19.93 5.73 -13.43
CA HIS A 185 -20.73 4.49 -13.50
C HIS A 185 -21.01 4.05 -14.94
N ASP A 186 -20.73 4.94 -15.89
CA ASP A 186 -21.01 4.79 -17.31
C ASP A 186 -19.68 4.57 -18.02
N GLY A 187 -19.47 3.37 -18.57
CA GLY A 187 -18.24 2.97 -19.26
C GLY A 187 -17.98 3.69 -20.58
N GLU A 188 -18.03 5.01 -20.60
CA GLU A 188 -17.64 5.85 -21.72
C GLU A 188 -16.30 6.55 -21.42
N SER A 189 -15.36 6.43 -22.36
CA SER A 189 -14.06 7.08 -22.28
C SER A 189 -14.23 8.59 -22.11
N ALA A 190 -13.58 9.17 -21.10
CA ALA A 190 -13.38 10.61 -21.02
C ALA A 190 -12.37 11.05 -22.10
N LEU A 191 -12.81 11.01 -23.36
CA LEU A 191 -12.23 11.70 -24.50
C LEU A 191 -13.35 12.51 -25.15
N SER A 192 -13.71 13.64 -24.55
CA SER A 192 -14.28 14.79 -25.28
C SER A 192 -14.46 15.99 -24.36
N SER A 193 -13.49 16.92 -24.41
CA SER A 193 -13.73 18.36 -24.54
C SER A 193 -12.47 19.15 -24.14
N PHE A 194 -11.46 19.13 -25.01
CA PHE A 194 -10.52 20.24 -25.13
C PHE A 194 -10.51 20.65 -26.60
N VAL A 195 -11.34 21.65 -26.92
CA VAL A 195 -11.21 22.47 -28.13
C VAL A 195 -11.15 23.91 -27.63
N GLU A 196 -10.05 24.58 -27.98
CA GLU A 196 -9.55 25.88 -27.51
C GLU A 196 -10.49 27.06 -27.81
N PRO A 197 -10.34 28.20 -27.11
CA PRO A 197 -10.65 29.50 -27.67
C PRO A 197 -9.35 30.27 -27.97
N ASP A 198 -9.05 30.44 -29.25
CA ASP A 198 -8.17 31.52 -29.73
C ASP A 198 -8.98 32.40 -30.69
N ARG A 199 -9.28 33.63 -30.24
CA ARG A 199 -9.56 34.85 -31.02
C ARG A 199 -9.85 36.05 -30.12
#